data_AF-A0A958XU03-F1
#
_entry.id   AF-A0A958XU03-F1
#
_cell.length_a   1.000
_cell.length_b   1.000
_cell.length_c   1.000
_cell.angle_alpha   90.00
_cell.angle_beta   90.00
_cell.angle_gamma   90.00
#
_symmetry.space_group_name_H-M   'P 1'
#
loop_
_entity.id
_entity.type
_entity.pdbx_description
1 polymer ?
#
loop_
_entity_poly.entity_id
_entity_poly.type
_entity_poly.pdbx_seq_one_letter_code
_entity_poly.pdbx_strand_id
1 'polypeptide(L)' 'DVIHLLKENFEQPIAAYHVSGECAMLRAACNNGWLDFERAMPETLLSIRRAGADVILTYFAKEFAMRFPHGI' A
#
# COMPACT_ATOMS: atom_id res chain seq x y z
N ASP A 1 10.14 4.59 -6.17
CA ASP A 1 11.52 5.04 -6.45
C ASP A 1 12.07 5.89 -5.30
N VAL A 2 11.44 7.02 -4.95
CA VAL A 2 11.89 7.92 -3.87
C VAL A 2 11.96 7.20 -2.53
N ILE A 3 10.98 6.36 -2.19
CA ILE A 3 11.00 5.55 -0.97
C ILE A 3 12.25 4.67 -0.90
N HIS A 4 12.63 4.04 -2.02
CA HIS A 4 13.80 3.18 -2.09
C HIS A 4 15.08 4.00 -1.96
N LEU A 5 15.18 5.12 -2.67
CA LEU A 5 16.30 6.05 -2.53
C LEU A 5 16.48 6.49 -1.08
N LEU A 6 15.40 6.84 -0.39
CA LEU A 6 15.47 7.20 1.03
C LEU A 6 15.92 6.00 1.87
N LYS A 7 15.42 4.79 1.61
CA LYS A 7 15.78 3.59 2.38
C LYS A 7 17.26 3.23 2.27
N GLU A 8 17.87 3.48 1.11
CA GLU A 8 19.30 3.23 0.87
C GLU A 8 20.22 4.29 1.49
N ASN A 9 19.71 5.50 1.76
CA ASN A 9 20.54 6.65 2.17
C ASN A 9 20.34 7.09 3.61
N PHE A 10 19.33 6.57 4.30
CA PHE A 10 18.98 6.95 5.66
C PHE A 10 18.67 5.71 6.51
N GLU A 11 19.14 5.71 7.76
CA GLU A 11 18.91 4.61 8.70
C GLU A 11 17.56 4.74 9.44
N GLN A 12 16.92 5.90 9.36
CA GLN A 12 15.66 6.17 10.03
C GLN A 12 14.49 5.39 9.41
N PRO A 13 13.46 5.02 10.20
CA PRO A 13 12.25 4.41 9.67
C PRO A 13 11.55 5.31 8.64
N ILE A 14 11.10 4.72 7.54
CA ILE A 14 10.39 5.43 6.47
C ILE A 14 8.91 5.12 6.54
N ALA A 15 8.09 6.17 6.66
CA ALA A 15 6.65 6.06 6.51
C ALA A 15 6.21 6.54 5.12
N ALA A 16 5.35 5.77 4.46
CA ALA A 16 4.73 6.15 3.19
C ALA A 16 3.22 6.32 3.38
N TYR A 17 2.65 7.35 2.76
CA TYR A 17 1.21 7.55 2.76
C TYR A 17 0.65 7.15 1.39
N HIS A 18 -0.16 6.09 1.37
CA HIS A 18 -1.04 5.76 0.25
C HIS A 18 -2.24 6.70 0.29
N VAL A 19 -2.17 7.77 -0.50
CA VAL A 19 -3.03 8.95 -0.32
C VAL A 19 -4.46 8.69 -0.78
N SER A 20 -5.37 9.62 -0.42
CA SER A 20 -6.80 9.48 -0.69
C SER A 20 -7.12 9.30 -2.18
N GLY A 21 -6.43 10.02 -3.07
CA GLY A 21 -6.62 9.90 -4.52
C GLY A 21 -6.23 8.53 -5.06
N GLU A 22 -5.13 7.95 -4.59
CA GLU A 22 -4.67 6.61 -5.00
C GLU A 22 -5.65 5.53 -4.51
N CYS A 23 -6.12 5.64 -3.26
CA CYS A 23 -7.16 4.77 -2.72
C CYS A 23 -8.48 4.88 -3.51
N ALA A 24 -8.91 6.10 -3.84
CA ALA A 24 -10.12 6.33 -4.62
C ALA A 24 -9.98 5.76 -6.04
N MET A 25 -8.82 5.93 -6.67
CA MET A 25 -8.51 5.38 -7.99
C MET A 25 -8.58 3.85 -7.99
N LEU A 26 -7.99 3.19 -6.98
CA LEU A 26 -8.05 1.73 -6.87
C LEU A 26 -9.49 1.25 -6.70
N ARG A 27 -10.27 1.87 -5.79
CA ARG A 27 -11.68 1.52 -5.62
C ARG A 27 -12.49 1.72 -6.90
N ALA A 28 -12.27 2.83 -7.61
CA ALA A 28 -12.98 3.11 -8.86
C ALA A 28 -12.66 2.07 -9.94
N ALA A 29 -11.37 1.70 -10.10
CA ALA A 29 -10.97 0.67 -11.05
C ALA A 29 -11.61 -0.70 -10.73
N CYS A 30 -11.68 -1.08 -9.45
CA CYS A 30 -12.34 -2.31 -9.03
C CYS A 30 -13.86 -2.25 -9.22
N ASN A 31 -14.50 -1.13 -8.89
CA ASN A 31 -15.94 -0.94 -9.10
C ASN A 31 -16.34 -0.99 -10.58
N ASN A 32 -15.45 -0.56 -11.47
CA ASN A 32 -15.64 -0.67 -12.93
C ASN A 32 -15.26 -2.05 -13.49
N GLY A 33 -14.86 -3.01 -12.63
CA GLY A 33 -14.46 -4.35 -13.03
C GLY A 33 -13.13 -4.44 -13.77
N TRP A 34 -12.29 -3.39 -13.74
CA TRP A 34 -10.98 -3.39 -14.40
C TRP A 34 -9.92 -4.12 -13.59
N LEU A 35 -10.09 -4.17 -12.27
CA LEU A 35 -9.18 -4.82 -11.33
C LEU A 35 -9.96 -5.62 -10.29
N ASP A 36 -9.36 -6.70 -9.80
CA ASP A 36 -9.84 -7.42 -8.62
C ASP A 36 -9.29 -6.75 -7.36
N PHE A 37 -10.18 -6.18 -6.53
CA PHE A 37 -9.79 -5.49 -5.30
C PHE A 37 -9.02 -6.40 -4.34
N GLU A 38 -9.39 -7.68 -4.30
CA GLU A 38 -8.83 -8.63 -3.35
C GLU A 38 -7.40 -9.05 -3.69
N ARG A 39 -6.97 -8.78 -4.92
CA ARG A 39 -5.59 -8.97 -5.39
C ARG A 39 -4.84 -7.65 -5.44
N ALA A 40 -5.47 -6.62 -6.00
CA ALA A 40 -4.81 -5.34 -6.26
C ALA A 40 -4.51 -4.54 -4.97
N MET A 41 -5.38 -4.60 -3.97
CA MET A 41 -5.16 -3.91 -2.68
C MET A 41 -3.93 -4.45 -1.94
N PRO A 42 -3.79 -5.77 -1.66
CA PRO A 42 -2.60 -6.26 -0.98
C PRO A 42 -1.34 -6.12 -1.84
N GLU A 43 -1.43 -6.25 -3.16
CA GLU A 43 -0.28 -6.07 -4.06
C GLU A 43 0.24 -4.62 -4.07
N THR A 44 -0.66 -3.63 -3.97
CA THR A 44 -0.29 -2.22 -3.81
C THR A 44 0.47 -1.99 -2.50
N LEU A 45 -0.08 -2.49 -1.38
CA LEU A 45 0.56 -2.33 -0.06
C LEU A 45 1.89 -3.08 0.02
N LEU A 46 1.97 -4.29 -0.55
CA LEU A 46 3.20 -5.06 -0.65
C LEU A 46 4.25 -4.33 -1.49
N SER A 47 3.85 -3.65 -2.57
CA SER A 47 4.75 -2.88 -3.41
C SER A 47 5.35 -1.67 -2.68
N ILE A 48 4.55 -0.97 -1.86
CA ILE A 48 5.02 0.13 -1.01
C ILE A 48 5.98 -0.40 0.05
N ARG A 49 5.64 -1.52 0.70
CA ARG A 49 6.51 -2.20 1.68
C ARG A 49 7.84 -2.61 1.04
N ARG A 50 7.79 -3.25 -0.14
CA ARG A 50 8.96 -3.68 -0.93
C ARG A 50 9.83 -2.50 -1.35
N ALA A 51 9.25 -1.34 -1.62
CA ALA A 51 10.02 -0.14 -1.94
C ALA A 51 10.88 0.35 -0.77
N GLY A 52 10.65 -0.13 0.46
CA GLY A 52 11.47 0.19 1.63
C GLY A 52 10.71 0.90 2.76
N ALA A 53 9.40 1.12 2.61
CA ALA A 53 8.59 1.69 3.70
C ALA A 53 8.52 0.73 4.88
N ASP A 54 8.76 1.24 6.08
CA ASP A 54 8.61 0.51 7.35
C ASP A 54 7.19 0.66 7.90
N VAL A 55 6.54 1.79 7.61
CA VAL A 55 5.15 2.07 7.98
C VAL A 55 4.37 2.54 6.74
N ILE A 56 3.12 2.08 6.59
CA ILE A 56 2.22 2.52 5.53
C ILE A 56 0.97 3.11 6.16
N LEU A 57 0.74 4.40 5.90
CA LEU A 57 -0.54 5.05 6.19
C LEU A 57 -1.45 4.80 4.99
N THR A 58 -2.62 4.23 5.21
CA THR A 58 -3.54 3.87 4.12
C THR A 58 -4.98 3.80 4.63
N TYR A 59 -5.91 4.18 3.77
CA TYR A 59 -7.35 4.04 4.05
C TYR A 59 -7.80 2.57 4.02
N PHE A 60 -6.99 1.67 3.46
CA PHE A 60 -7.28 0.23 3.41
C PHE A 60 -6.73 -0.55 4.61
N ALA A 61 -6.22 0.13 5.65
CA ALA A 61 -5.57 -0.54 6.78
C ALA A 61 -6.53 -1.52 7.48
N LYS A 62 -7.79 -1.13 7.66
CA LYS A 62 -8.81 -1.98 8.29
C LYS A 62 -9.13 -3.19 7.41
N GLU A 63 -9.43 -2.98 6.12
CA GLU A 63 -9.71 -4.07 5.18
C GLU A 63 -8.55 -5.06 5.09
N PHE A 64 -7.33 -4.55 4.99
CA PHE A 64 -6.13 -5.38 4.95
C PHE A 64 -5.98 -6.21 6.23
N ALA A 65 -6.11 -5.60 7.41
CA ALA A 65 -5.98 -6.32 8.68
C ALA A 65 -7.07 -7.38 8.89
N MET A 66 -8.30 -7.11 8.46
CA MET A 66 -9.38 -8.11 8.51
C MET A 66 -9.11 -9.31 7.60
N ARG A 67 -8.49 -9.08 6.44
CA ARG A 67 -8.19 -10.13 5.46
C ARG A 67 -6.91 -10.90 5.76
N PHE A 68 -5.91 -10.22 6.33
CA PHE A 68 -4.58 -10.76 6.63
C PHE A 68 -4.24 -10.55 8.11
N PRO A 69 -4.93 -11.24 9.04
CA PRO A 69 -4.76 -11.03 10.49
C PRO A 69 -3.37 -11.38 11.01
N HIS A 70 -2.58 -12.13 10.24
CA HIS A 70 -1.22 -12.54 10.58
C HIS A 70 -0.17 -12.02 9.59
N GLY A 71 -0.53 -11.05 8.74
CA GLY A 71 0.27 -10.61 7.61
C GLY A 71 0.00 -11.40 6.33
N ILE A 72 0.69 -11.01 5.26
CA ILE A 72 0.70 -11.70 3.95
C ILE A 72 1.76 -12.80 3.99
#